data_AF-A0A933GLS9-F1
#
_entry.id   AF-A0A933GLS9-F1
#
_cell.length_a   1.000
_cell.length_b   1.000
_cell.length_c   1.000
_cell.angle_alpha   90.00
_cell.angle_beta   90.00
_cell.angle_gamma   90.00
#
_symmetry.space_group_name_H-M   'P 1'
#
loop_
_entity.id
_entity.type
_entity.pdbx_description
1 polymer ?
#
loop_
_entity_poly.entity_id
_entity_poly.type
_entity_poly.pdbx_seq_one_letter_code
_entity_poly.pdbx_strand_id
1 'polypeptide(L)'
;MVKYIAEKAVQEGQGEETRDKSKEPRTKNQEQRAKSQELASYTSEKTGEESCQSRAYINGLVSTAFVIFILLGFLSLAILLIVACFFPYIFRIPSPLEHLAITVTGLLGFQVMVSFPSRIFYSIFKGFQRFDLLNAIFASIELLNAMATLVLLFWGYGLISLVLLGVILSVLELAFQWLLLRRLYGVHVSLKQFQLRFWHDTARYTLWSSLLDLSNELGFRIDEIVIGILLNVSSITPYAIGRKLANAVFRLVEPVTDIFFPLSSQLKARKDSAGLRQIFLSGTRVSLFIATPLALCLFYYGEEVINLWIGVSYAGSKPILDIFLAVVVIWASLCTADNMLRGLGKLRFRTFLALVESFCNLTLSIILVKRYGLIGVGLGTLIPMGISGLFIVFPYLCKALDLSWREVLRISIFPAVLPLFFELVLLLVLELVPYEVNIITIVWRVALSLSAYVFLYHIFTHRLRFYKNISISGGGQAPALRARTRKPL
;
A
#
# COMPACT_ATOMS: atom_id res chain seq x y z
N MET A 1 -6.96 -7.65 -9.54
CA MET A 1 -8.02 -8.60 -9.92
C MET A 1 -9.13 -8.66 -8.87
N VAL A 2 -8.90 -9.24 -7.68
CA VAL A 2 -9.98 -9.45 -6.68
C VAL A 2 -10.64 -8.16 -6.15
N LYS A 3 -9.91 -7.04 -6.02
CA LYS A 3 -10.52 -5.74 -5.60
C LYS A 3 -11.51 -5.17 -6.62
N TYR A 4 -11.13 -5.16 -7.90
CA TYR A 4 -12.02 -4.78 -9.02
C TYR A 4 -13.24 -5.68 -9.12
N ILE A 5 -13.09 -6.95 -8.75
CA ILE A 5 -14.14 -7.97 -8.80
C ILE A 5 -15.03 -7.89 -7.57
N ALA A 6 -14.48 -7.60 -6.39
CA ALA A 6 -15.24 -7.32 -5.18
C ALA A 6 -16.08 -6.04 -5.38
N GLU A 7 -15.51 -4.99 -5.99
CA GLU A 7 -16.25 -3.78 -6.37
C GLU A 7 -17.37 -4.09 -7.38
N LYS A 8 -17.13 -4.98 -8.35
CA LYS A 8 -18.14 -5.40 -9.34
C LYS A 8 -19.23 -6.30 -8.74
N ALA A 9 -18.86 -7.25 -7.87
CA ALA A 9 -19.78 -8.15 -7.18
C ALA A 9 -20.64 -7.40 -6.15
N VAL A 10 -20.10 -6.37 -5.48
CA VAL A 10 -20.87 -5.50 -4.58
C VAL A 10 -21.79 -4.57 -5.37
N GLN A 11 -21.37 -4.07 -6.54
CA GLN A 11 -22.24 -3.27 -7.41
C GLN A 11 -23.39 -4.08 -8.03
N GLU A 12 -23.13 -5.34 -8.41
CA GLU A 12 -24.16 -6.24 -8.95
C GLU A 12 -25.10 -6.73 -7.83
N GLY A 13 -24.60 -6.96 -6.61
CA GLY A 13 -25.42 -7.36 -5.45
C GLY A 13 -26.29 -6.24 -4.83
N GLN A 14 -25.91 -4.97 -4.95
CA GLN A 14 -26.69 -3.83 -4.42
C GLN A 14 -27.69 -3.23 -5.43
N GLY A 15 -27.62 -3.62 -6.70
CA GLY A 15 -28.46 -3.04 -7.77
C GLY A 15 -29.93 -3.47 -7.75
N GLU A 16 -30.28 -4.59 -7.12
CA GLU A 16 -31.61 -5.19 -7.23
C GLU A 16 -32.46 -5.16 -5.95
N GLU A 17 -31.88 -4.83 -4.79
CA GLU A 17 -32.61 -4.80 -3.51
C GLU A 17 -33.58 -3.60 -3.33
N THR A 18 -33.65 -2.67 -4.30
CA THR A 18 -34.37 -1.37 -4.16
C THR A 18 -35.60 -1.18 -5.06
N ARG A 19 -36.26 -2.24 -5.53
CA ARG A 19 -37.56 -2.12 -6.23
C ARG A 19 -38.74 -2.59 -5.38
N ASP A 20 -39.29 -1.61 -4.67
CA ASP A 20 -40.69 -1.39 -4.29
C ASP A 20 -41.50 -2.57 -3.72
N LYS A 21 -41.65 -2.57 -2.38
CA LYS A 21 -42.69 -3.30 -1.66
C LYS A 21 -43.49 -2.33 -0.80
N SER A 22 -44.49 -1.65 -1.37
CA SER A 22 -45.61 -1.18 -0.52
C SER A 22 -46.92 -1.00 -1.28
N LYS A 23 -47.88 -1.88 -0.95
CA LYS A 23 -49.32 -1.65 -0.65
C LYS A 23 -50.22 -2.62 -1.38
N GLU A 24 -50.88 -3.51 -0.62
CA GLU A 24 -52.27 -3.88 -0.91
C GLU A 24 -52.98 -4.46 0.33
N PRO A 25 -54.29 -4.21 0.54
CA PRO A 25 -55.02 -4.58 1.75
C PRO A 25 -55.67 -5.98 1.67
N ARG A 26 -55.89 -6.57 2.85
CA ARG A 26 -56.39 -7.93 3.09
C ARG A 26 -57.89 -8.10 2.76
N THR A 27 -58.22 -9.07 1.88
CA THR A 27 -59.27 -10.11 2.07
C THR A 27 -59.39 -11.04 0.84
N LYS A 28 -58.96 -12.31 0.95
CA LYS A 28 -59.56 -13.56 0.39
C LYS A 28 -58.65 -14.78 0.67
N ASN A 29 -59.06 -15.68 1.56
CA ASN A 29 -58.15 -16.38 2.47
C ASN A 29 -57.74 -17.84 2.11
N GLN A 30 -57.81 -18.28 0.84
CA GLN A 30 -57.24 -19.59 0.43
C GLN A 30 -56.49 -19.51 -0.90
N GLU A 31 -57.02 -18.81 -1.90
CA GLU A 31 -56.34 -18.60 -3.19
C GLU A 31 -55.11 -17.69 -3.08
N GLN A 32 -55.12 -16.70 -2.17
CA GLN A 32 -53.94 -15.90 -1.84
C GLN A 32 -52.85 -16.70 -1.12
N ARG A 33 -53.21 -17.74 -0.34
CA ARG A 33 -52.22 -18.60 0.33
C ARG A 33 -51.47 -19.47 -0.69
N ALA A 34 -52.19 -20.08 -1.64
CA ALA A 34 -51.60 -20.84 -2.73
C ALA A 34 -50.69 -19.95 -3.61
N LYS A 35 -51.17 -18.78 -4.04
CA LYS A 35 -50.33 -17.81 -4.79
C LYS A 35 -49.15 -17.28 -3.98
N SER A 36 -49.27 -17.10 -2.66
CA SER A 36 -48.15 -16.68 -1.83
C SER A 36 -47.10 -17.77 -1.62
N GLN A 37 -47.50 -19.05 -1.56
CA GLN A 37 -46.60 -20.19 -1.48
C GLN A 37 -45.89 -20.44 -2.81
N GLU A 38 -46.60 -20.29 -3.93
CA GLU A 38 -46.04 -20.40 -5.27
C GLU A 38 -45.10 -19.22 -5.60
N LEU A 39 -45.45 -18.00 -5.18
CA LEU A 39 -44.56 -16.85 -5.30
C LEU A 39 -43.34 -17.01 -4.38
N ALA A 40 -43.50 -17.57 -3.17
CA ALA A 40 -42.39 -17.85 -2.26
C ALA A 40 -41.47 -18.93 -2.81
N SER A 41 -42.01 -20.02 -3.38
CA SER A 41 -41.20 -21.06 -4.03
C SER A 41 -40.48 -20.50 -5.24
N TYR A 42 -41.17 -19.73 -6.10
CA TYR A 42 -40.58 -19.11 -7.29
C TYR A 42 -39.51 -18.07 -6.93
N THR A 43 -39.69 -17.26 -5.88
CA THR A 43 -38.63 -16.38 -5.37
C THR A 43 -37.49 -17.17 -4.76
N SER A 44 -37.73 -18.24 -3.99
CA SER A 44 -36.65 -19.05 -3.40
C SER A 44 -35.84 -19.79 -4.47
N GLU A 45 -36.50 -20.21 -5.54
CA GLU A 45 -35.91 -20.90 -6.69
C GLU A 45 -35.09 -19.90 -7.53
N LYS A 46 -35.62 -18.70 -7.80
CA LYS A 46 -34.85 -17.62 -8.43
C LYS A 46 -33.66 -17.15 -7.59
N THR A 47 -33.83 -16.95 -6.28
CA THR A 47 -32.74 -16.58 -5.38
C THR A 47 -31.72 -17.73 -5.26
N GLY A 48 -32.18 -18.98 -5.33
CA GLY A 48 -31.34 -20.17 -5.41
C GLY A 48 -30.53 -20.22 -6.71
N GLU A 49 -31.15 -19.99 -7.86
CA GLU A 49 -30.53 -19.94 -9.18
C GLU A 49 -29.55 -18.77 -9.31
N GLU A 50 -29.93 -17.57 -8.85
CA GLU A 50 -29.06 -16.38 -8.82
C GLU A 50 -27.84 -16.62 -7.92
N SER A 51 -28.04 -17.21 -6.73
CA SER A 51 -26.93 -17.56 -5.83
C SER A 51 -26.01 -18.65 -6.42
N CYS A 52 -26.57 -19.60 -7.18
CA CYS A 52 -25.81 -20.63 -7.89
C CYS A 52 -25.02 -20.04 -9.07
N GLN A 53 -25.60 -19.13 -9.84
CA GLN A 53 -24.91 -18.42 -10.92
C GLN A 53 -23.79 -17.53 -10.39
N SER A 54 -24.02 -16.78 -9.31
CA SER A 54 -22.96 -15.98 -8.65
C SER A 54 -21.85 -16.87 -8.09
N ARG A 55 -22.17 -18.04 -7.50
CA ARG A 55 -21.16 -19.00 -7.02
C ARG A 55 -20.36 -19.64 -8.15
N ALA A 56 -21.01 -20.03 -9.25
CA ALA A 56 -20.33 -20.57 -10.43
C ALA A 56 -19.38 -19.55 -11.06
N TYR A 57 -19.80 -18.28 -11.12
CA TYR A 57 -18.97 -17.16 -11.56
C TYR A 57 -17.73 -16.98 -10.66
N ILE A 58 -17.93 -16.93 -9.33
CA ILE A 58 -16.85 -16.80 -8.36
C ILE A 58 -15.88 -17.99 -8.45
N ASN A 59 -16.40 -19.23 -8.53
CA ASN A 59 -15.57 -20.43 -8.64
C ASN A 59 -14.75 -20.45 -9.94
N GLY A 60 -15.36 -20.07 -11.08
CA GLY A 60 -14.66 -19.99 -12.36
C GLY A 60 -13.54 -18.94 -12.34
N LEU A 61 -13.82 -17.78 -11.75
CA LEU A 61 -12.84 -16.72 -11.57
C LEU A 61 -11.67 -17.13 -10.66
N VAL A 62 -11.98 -17.68 -9.48
CA VAL A 62 -10.97 -18.13 -8.51
C VAL A 62 -10.13 -19.25 -9.11
N SER A 63 -10.76 -20.18 -9.84
CA SER A 63 -10.06 -21.26 -10.54
C SER A 63 -9.14 -20.73 -11.65
N THR A 64 -9.61 -19.78 -12.46
CA THR A 64 -8.76 -19.12 -13.48
C THR A 64 -7.57 -18.42 -12.83
N ALA A 65 -7.79 -17.65 -11.76
CA ALA A 65 -6.69 -17.02 -11.04
C ALA A 65 -5.70 -18.06 -10.50
N PHE A 66 -6.19 -19.14 -9.87
CA PHE A 66 -5.37 -20.20 -9.26
C PHE A 66 -4.43 -20.86 -10.26
N VAL A 67 -4.94 -21.22 -11.44
CA VAL A 67 -4.12 -21.77 -12.52
C VAL A 67 -3.02 -20.81 -12.95
N ILE A 68 -3.34 -19.52 -13.10
CA ILE A 68 -2.37 -18.51 -13.54
C ILE A 68 -1.28 -18.30 -12.50
N PHE A 69 -1.61 -18.25 -11.22
CA PHE A 69 -0.60 -18.13 -10.16
C PHE A 69 0.24 -19.40 -10.02
N ILE A 70 -0.30 -20.60 -10.27
CA ILE A 70 0.51 -21.82 -10.37
C ILE A 70 1.52 -21.69 -11.52
N LEU A 71 1.08 -21.26 -12.70
CA LEU A 71 1.98 -21.08 -13.86
C LEU A 71 3.08 -20.04 -13.55
N LEU A 72 2.73 -18.93 -12.91
CA LEU A 72 3.70 -17.93 -12.44
C LEU A 72 4.64 -18.50 -11.36
N GLY A 73 4.13 -19.36 -10.48
CA GLY A 73 4.93 -20.10 -9.50
C GLY A 73 5.98 -20.97 -10.18
N PHE A 74 5.59 -21.80 -11.15
CA PHE A 74 6.53 -22.62 -11.92
C PHE A 74 7.54 -21.78 -12.71
N LEU A 75 7.10 -20.67 -13.30
CA LEU A 75 8.00 -19.73 -13.96
C LEU A 75 9.03 -19.14 -12.98
N SER A 76 8.60 -18.76 -11.77
CA SER A 76 9.49 -18.25 -10.73
C SER A 76 10.49 -19.29 -10.23
N LEU A 77 10.07 -20.55 -10.10
CA LEU A 77 10.95 -21.67 -9.76
C LEU A 77 12.00 -21.87 -10.85
N ALA A 78 11.61 -21.87 -12.12
CA ALA A 78 12.53 -22.02 -13.24
C ALA A 78 13.59 -20.89 -13.24
N ILE A 79 13.17 -19.63 -13.05
CA ILE A 79 14.08 -18.50 -12.94
C ILE A 79 15.03 -18.66 -11.75
N LEU A 80 14.53 -19.05 -10.58
CA LEU A 80 15.35 -19.18 -9.37
C LEU A 80 16.30 -20.38 -9.44
N LEU A 81 15.95 -21.45 -10.14
CA LEU A 81 16.86 -22.56 -10.43
C LEU A 81 17.98 -22.13 -11.37
N ILE A 82 17.67 -21.33 -12.41
CA ILE A 82 18.69 -20.73 -13.28
C ILE A 82 19.61 -19.84 -12.45
N VAL A 83 19.05 -18.95 -11.63
CA VAL A 83 19.83 -18.08 -10.73
C VAL A 83 20.68 -18.91 -9.78
N ALA A 84 20.15 -19.99 -9.19
CA ALA A 84 20.89 -20.88 -8.28
C ALA A 84 22.16 -21.43 -8.93
N CYS A 85 22.11 -21.82 -10.21
CA CYS A 85 23.29 -22.29 -10.93
C CYS A 85 24.36 -21.21 -11.15
N PHE A 86 23.96 -19.95 -11.35
CA PHE A 86 24.90 -18.84 -11.55
C PHE A 86 25.29 -18.12 -10.25
N PHE A 87 24.56 -18.35 -9.16
CA PHE A 87 24.72 -17.65 -7.89
C PHE A 87 26.14 -17.76 -7.31
N PRO A 88 26.79 -18.95 -7.26
CA PRO A 88 28.16 -19.06 -6.77
C PRO A 88 29.17 -18.27 -7.60
N TYR A 89 28.94 -18.17 -8.92
CA TYR A 89 29.81 -17.45 -9.85
C TYR A 89 29.66 -15.93 -9.72
N ILE A 90 28.41 -15.44 -9.62
CA ILE A 90 28.11 -14.01 -9.49
C ILE A 90 28.67 -13.45 -8.18
N PHE A 91 28.51 -14.19 -7.08
CA PHE A 91 28.90 -13.74 -5.73
C PHE A 91 30.26 -14.28 -5.26
N ARG A 92 31.00 -15.02 -6.11
CA ARG A 92 32.31 -15.62 -5.81
C ARG A 92 32.33 -16.41 -4.50
N ILE A 93 31.37 -17.32 -4.35
CA ILE A 93 31.22 -18.13 -3.13
C ILE A 93 32.37 -19.15 -3.07
N PRO A 94 33.00 -19.36 -1.89
CA PRO A 94 34.02 -20.39 -1.73
C PRO A 94 33.50 -21.79 -2.11
N SER A 95 34.30 -22.56 -2.85
CA SER A 95 33.95 -23.93 -3.33
C SER A 95 33.31 -24.86 -2.28
N PRO A 96 33.72 -24.90 -0.99
CA PRO A 96 33.06 -25.77 -0.01
C PRO A 96 31.60 -25.38 0.30
N LEU A 97 31.19 -24.13 0.01
CA LEU A 97 29.84 -23.62 0.26
C LEU A 97 28.98 -23.58 -1.00
N GLU A 98 29.54 -23.93 -2.16
CA GLU A 98 28.85 -23.85 -3.45
C GLU A 98 27.59 -24.73 -3.48
N HIS A 99 27.72 -26.01 -3.11
CA HIS A 99 26.58 -26.93 -3.03
C HIS A 99 25.50 -26.45 -2.06
N LEU A 100 25.91 -25.89 -0.92
CA LEU A 100 24.99 -25.33 0.07
C LEU A 100 24.23 -24.14 -0.50
N ALA A 101 24.92 -23.22 -1.19
CA ALA A 101 24.31 -22.05 -1.82
C ALA A 101 23.31 -22.43 -2.91
N ILE A 102 23.66 -23.39 -3.79
CA ILE A 102 22.76 -23.89 -4.84
C ILE A 102 21.53 -24.54 -4.21
N THR A 103 21.72 -25.41 -3.21
CA THR A 103 20.62 -26.14 -2.54
C THR A 103 19.66 -25.18 -1.84
N VAL A 104 20.19 -24.21 -1.08
CA VAL A 104 19.39 -23.20 -0.40
C VAL A 104 18.63 -22.35 -1.39
N THR A 105 19.27 -21.88 -2.47
CA THR A 105 18.61 -21.07 -3.50
C THR A 105 17.50 -21.83 -4.21
N GLY A 106 17.72 -23.12 -4.52
CA GLY A 106 16.70 -24.00 -5.10
C GLY A 106 15.50 -24.22 -4.17
N LEU A 107 15.74 -24.45 -2.88
CA LEU A 107 14.68 -24.60 -1.87
C LEU A 107 13.87 -23.31 -1.70
N LEU A 108 14.53 -22.15 -1.68
CA LEU A 108 13.85 -20.85 -1.68
C LEU A 108 13.01 -20.66 -2.96
N GLY A 109 13.52 -21.12 -4.12
CA GLY A 109 12.75 -21.16 -5.37
C GLY A 109 11.46 -21.96 -5.25
N PHE A 110 11.52 -23.13 -4.61
CA PHE A 110 10.34 -23.94 -4.35
C PHE A 110 9.38 -23.27 -3.35
N GLN A 111 9.91 -22.66 -2.28
CA GLN A 111 9.10 -21.89 -1.33
C GLN A 111 8.33 -20.77 -2.03
N VAL A 112 9.02 -20.02 -2.91
CA VAL A 112 8.40 -18.95 -3.70
C VAL A 112 7.30 -19.50 -4.61
N MET A 113 7.54 -20.63 -5.30
CA MET A 113 6.52 -21.31 -6.12
C MET A 113 5.23 -21.59 -5.33
N VAL A 114 5.35 -22.14 -4.12
CA VAL A 114 4.21 -22.45 -3.24
C VAL A 114 3.50 -21.19 -2.76
N SER A 115 4.24 -20.09 -2.55
CA SER A 115 3.69 -18.83 -2.09
C SER A 115 2.77 -18.13 -3.13
N PHE A 116 2.96 -18.40 -4.43
CA PHE A 116 2.16 -17.75 -5.48
C PHE A 116 0.66 -18.08 -5.36
N PRO A 117 0.24 -19.36 -5.34
CA PRO A 117 -1.16 -19.71 -5.10
C PRO A 117 -1.77 -19.12 -3.81
N SER A 118 -0.99 -19.03 -2.73
CA SER A 118 -1.44 -18.44 -1.45
C SER A 118 -1.89 -16.97 -1.60
N ARG A 119 -1.29 -16.21 -2.54
CA ARG A 119 -1.66 -14.80 -2.80
C ARG A 119 -3.11 -14.64 -3.25
N ILE A 120 -3.70 -15.65 -3.89
CA ILE A 120 -5.10 -15.61 -4.29
C ILE A 120 -6.00 -15.73 -3.09
N PHE A 121 -5.75 -16.69 -2.20
CA PHE A 121 -6.52 -16.85 -0.98
C PHE A 121 -6.43 -15.58 -0.13
N TYR A 122 -5.23 -15.01 0.00
CA TYR A 122 -5.03 -13.72 0.64
C TYR A 122 -5.94 -12.63 0.03
N SER A 123 -5.94 -12.54 -1.30
CA SER A 123 -6.76 -11.56 -2.02
C SER A 123 -8.26 -11.79 -1.85
N ILE A 124 -8.71 -13.05 -1.77
CA ILE A 124 -10.12 -13.42 -1.55
C ILE A 124 -10.56 -13.03 -0.14
N PHE A 125 -9.82 -13.41 0.89
CA PHE A 125 -10.15 -13.03 2.27
C PHE A 125 -10.14 -11.50 2.46
N LYS A 126 -9.19 -10.80 1.82
CA LYS A 126 -9.16 -9.34 1.78
C LYS A 126 -10.39 -8.77 1.06
N GLY A 127 -10.83 -9.40 -0.02
CA GLY A 127 -12.04 -9.05 -0.76
C GLY A 127 -13.31 -9.20 0.09
N PHE A 128 -13.38 -10.25 0.91
CA PHE A 128 -14.43 -10.46 1.92
C PHE A 128 -14.25 -9.62 3.19
N GLN A 129 -13.27 -8.71 3.23
CA GLN A 129 -12.92 -7.88 4.39
C GLN A 129 -12.59 -8.66 5.67
N ARG A 130 -12.17 -9.93 5.53
CA ARG A 130 -11.78 -10.80 6.65
C ARG A 130 -10.31 -10.63 7.02
N PHE A 131 -9.97 -9.41 7.43
CA PHE A 131 -8.63 -9.08 7.93
C PHE A 131 -8.31 -9.84 9.23
N ASP A 132 -9.34 -10.21 10.00
CA ASP A 132 -9.25 -11.07 11.19
C ASP A 132 -8.61 -12.43 10.85
N LEU A 133 -9.12 -13.11 9.82
CA LEU A 133 -8.60 -14.42 9.40
C LEU A 133 -7.20 -14.30 8.81
N LEU A 134 -6.95 -13.26 8.00
CA LEU A 134 -5.63 -13.01 7.42
C LEU A 134 -4.58 -12.80 8.51
N ASN A 135 -4.87 -11.93 9.47
CA ASN A 135 -3.95 -11.61 10.55
C ASN A 135 -3.75 -12.81 11.48
N ALA A 136 -4.79 -13.60 11.76
CA ALA A 136 -4.68 -14.81 12.57
C ALA A 136 -3.80 -15.88 11.89
N ILE A 137 -3.99 -16.13 10.60
CA ILE A 137 -3.14 -17.07 9.82
C ILE A 137 -1.69 -16.58 9.82
N PHE A 138 -1.47 -15.32 9.49
CA PHE A 138 -0.13 -14.72 9.44
C PHE A 138 0.58 -14.79 10.79
N ALA A 139 -0.07 -14.35 11.87
CA ALA A 139 0.50 -14.38 13.21
C ALA A 139 0.78 -15.81 13.69
N SER A 140 -0.08 -16.77 13.37
CA SER A 140 0.11 -18.17 13.75
C SER A 140 1.33 -18.79 13.04
N ILE A 141 1.49 -18.51 11.74
CA ILE A 141 2.64 -19.00 10.97
C ILE A 141 3.93 -18.34 11.44
N GLU A 142 3.94 -17.04 11.66
CA GLU A 142 5.13 -16.33 12.14
C GLU A 142 5.54 -16.78 13.56
N LEU A 143 4.57 -16.99 14.45
CA LEU A 143 4.85 -17.52 15.78
C LEU A 143 5.41 -18.96 15.69
N LEU A 144 4.82 -19.81 14.86
CA LEU A 144 5.31 -21.16 14.64
C LEU A 144 6.72 -21.15 14.02
N ASN A 145 6.98 -20.27 13.06
CA ASN A 145 8.29 -20.07 12.45
C ASN A 145 9.34 -19.65 13.48
N ALA A 146 9.03 -18.65 14.30
CA ALA A 146 9.93 -18.17 15.35
C ALA A 146 10.26 -19.26 16.38
N MET A 147 9.23 -19.96 16.88
CA MET A 147 9.40 -21.03 17.87
C MET A 147 10.18 -22.23 17.29
N ALA A 148 9.81 -22.69 16.09
CA ALA A 148 10.49 -23.81 15.44
C ALA A 148 11.93 -23.46 15.04
N THR A 149 12.20 -22.22 14.63
CA THR A 149 13.56 -21.73 14.37
C THR A 149 14.42 -21.79 15.63
N LEU A 150 13.91 -21.31 16.76
CA LEU A 150 14.63 -21.40 18.03
C LEU A 150 14.95 -22.84 18.41
N VAL A 151 13.96 -23.74 18.33
CA VAL A 151 14.14 -25.17 18.66
C VAL A 151 15.19 -25.81 17.74
N LEU A 152 15.10 -25.59 16.43
CA LEU A 152 16.05 -26.13 15.46
C LEU A 152 17.48 -25.62 15.73
N LEU A 153 17.64 -24.34 16.05
CA LEU A 153 18.94 -23.76 16.38
C LEU A 153 19.51 -24.33 17.68
N PHE A 154 18.70 -24.51 18.73
CA PHE A 154 19.15 -25.13 19.99
C PHE A 154 19.55 -26.59 19.80
N TRP A 155 18.94 -27.31 18.87
CA TRP A 155 19.32 -28.67 18.50
C TRP A 155 20.51 -28.76 17.52
N GLY A 156 21.12 -27.62 17.18
CA GLY A 156 22.31 -27.56 16.34
C GLY A 156 22.04 -27.75 14.85
N TYR A 157 20.78 -27.62 14.39
CA TYR A 157 20.47 -27.67 12.97
C TYR A 157 20.98 -26.43 12.24
N GLY A 158 21.47 -26.64 11.01
CA GLY A 158 22.04 -25.59 10.17
C GLY A 158 21.02 -24.87 9.27
N LEU A 159 21.54 -24.03 8.36
CA LEU A 159 20.74 -23.19 7.46
C LEU A 159 19.72 -23.97 6.61
N ILE A 160 20.08 -25.16 6.11
CA ILE A 160 19.19 -25.96 5.25
C ILE A 160 17.90 -26.32 6.00
N SER A 161 17.98 -26.67 7.28
CA SER A 161 16.82 -27.01 8.10
C SER A 161 15.87 -25.83 8.31
N LEU A 162 16.41 -24.62 8.45
CA LEU A 162 15.61 -23.39 8.57
C LEU A 162 14.87 -23.08 7.26
N VAL A 163 15.52 -23.28 6.12
CA VAL A 163 14.90 -23.06 4.81
C VAL A 163 13.82 -24.12 4.54
N LEU A 164 14.08 -25.38 4.89
CA LEU A 164 13.08 -26.46 4.82
C LEU A 164 11.87 -26.19 5.72
N LEU A 165 12.09 -25.67 6.93
CA LEU A 165 11.01 -25.22 7.80
C LEU A 165 10.15 -24.18 7.07
N GLY A 166 10.76 -23.17 6.45
CA GLY A 166 10.06 -22.17 5.65
C GLY A 166 9.21 -22.78 4.53
N VAL A 167 9.75 -23.76 3.79
CA VAL A 167 9.01 -24.50 2.74
C VAL A 167 7.80 -25.23 3.34
N ILE A 168 8.00 -25.97 4.43
CA ILE A 168 6.93 -26.73 5.11
C ILE A 168 5.82 -25.77 5.56
N LEU A 169 6.19 -24.65 6.19
CA LEU A 169 5.23 -23.65 6.65
C LEU A 169 4.45 -23.01 5.50
N SER A 170 5.10 -22.71 4.37
CA SER A 170 4.40 -22.20 3.18
C SER A 170 3.41 -23.20 2.58
N VAL A 171 3.73 -24.50 2.61
CA VAL A 171 2.80 -25.56 2.17
C VAL A 171 1.63 -25.70 3.15
N LEU A 172 1.89 -25.66 4.46
CA LEU A 172 0.86 -25.71 5.50
C LEU A 172 -0.07 -24.49 5.42
N GLU A 173 0.48 -23.30 5.19
CA GLU A 173 -0.29 -22.07 4.97
C GLU A 173 -1.26 -22.23 3.79
N LEU A 174 -0.74 -22.68 2.64
CA LEU A 174 -1.53 -22.89 1.43
C LEU A 174 -2.66 -23.90 1.67
N ALA A 175 -2.36 -25.02 2.33
CA ALA A 175 -3.33 -26.05 2.66
C ALA A 175 -4.41 -25.53 3.62
N PHE A 176 -4.01 -24.76 4.64
CA PHE A 176 -4.93 -24.18 5.62
C PHE A 176 -5.84 -23.13 5.00
N GLN A 177 -5.29 -22.23 4.17
CA GLN A 177 -6.07 -21.24 3.43
C GLN A 177 -7.08 -21.89 2.48
N TRP A 178 -6.68 -22.94 1.76
CA TRP A 178 -7.57 -23.71 0.90
C TRP A 178 -8.70 -24.39 1.70
N LEU A 179 -8.39 -25.01 2.84
CA LEU A 179 -9.38 -25.65 3.70
C LEU A 179 -10.38 -24.63 4.27
N LEU A 180 -9.90 -23.48 4.75
CA LEU A 180 -10.74 -22.40 5.26
C LEU A 180 -11.65 -21.84 4.18
N LEU A 181 -11.14 -21.61 2.98
CA LEU A 181 -11.94 -21.12 1.87
C LEU A 181 -13.09 -22.09 1.56
N ARG A 182 -12.78 -23.39 1.49
CA ARG A 182 -13.77 -24.43 1.20
C ARG A 182 -14.82 -24.54 2.31
N ARG A 183 -14.40 -24.53 3.58
CA ARG A 183 -15.32 -24.69 4.73
C ARG A 183 -16.19 -23.47 4.99
N LEU A 184 -15.62 -22.26 4.94
CA LEU A 184 -16.35 -21.05 5.32
C LEU A 184 -17.18 -20.47 4.18
N TYR A 185 -16.70 -20.59 2.93
CA TYR A 185 -17.33 -19.92 1.79
C TYR A 185 -17.87 -20.88 0.72
N GLY A 186 -17.63 -22.20 0.85
CA GLY A 186 -18.08 -23.19 -0.13
C GLY A 186 -17.50 -22.99 -1.53
N VAL A 187 -16.45 -22.18 -1.67
CA VAL A 187 -15.77 -21.90 -2.94
C VAL A 187 -14.87 -23.08 -3.27
N HIS A 188 -15.04 -23.61 -4.49
CA HIS A 188 -14.29 -24.76 -4.98
C HIS A 188 -13.33 -24.30 -6.06
N VAL A 189 -12.06 -24.63 -5.89
CA VAL A 189 -11.02 -24.42 -6.90
C VAL A 189 -10.92 -25.70 -7.72
N SER A 190 -11.19 -25.61 -9.02
CA SER A 190 -11.11 -26.76 -9.92
C SER A 190 -10.50 -26.38 -11.26
N LEU A 191 -9.54 -27.17 -11.72
CA LEU A 191 -8.92 -27.00 -13.05
C LEU A 191 -9.95 -27.05 -14.19
N LYS A 192 -11.04 -27.79 -13.99
CA LYS A 192 -12.13 -27.93 -14.99
C LYS A 192 -12.98 -26.67 -15.13
N GLN A 193 -12.97 -25.78 -14.13
CA GLN A 193 -13.72 -24.53 -14.13
C GLN A 193 -12.89 -23.35 -14.64
N PHE A 194 -11.70 -23.62 -15.19
CA PHE A 194 -10.89 -22.61 -15.86
C PHE A 194 -11.66 -22.00 -17.04
N GLN A 195 -11.78 -20.68 -17.05
CA GLN A 195 -12.39 -19.94 -18.15
C GLN A 195 -11.45 -18.82 -18.60
N LEU A 196 -10.94 -18.95 -19.83
CA LEU A 196 -10.01 -17.99 -20.45
C LEU A 196 -10.63 -16.59 -20.60
N ARG A 197 -11.96 -16.50 -20.70
CA ARG A 197 -12.70 -15.24 -20.77
C ARG A 197 -12.42 -14.31 -19.58
N PHE A 198 -12.40 -14.85 -18.36
CA PHE A 198 -12.12 -14.07 -17.14
C PHE A 198 -10.71 -13.49 -17.13
N TRP A 199 -9.74 -14.23 -17.69
CA TRP A 199 -8.41 -13.70 -17.90
C TRP A 199 -8.46 -12.53 -18.87
N HIS A 200 -9.04 -12.69 -20.07
CA HIS A 200 -9.07 -11.61 -21.06
C HIS A 200 -9.69 -10.30 -20.51
N ASP A 201 -10.76 -10.40 -19.73
CA ASP A 201 -11.47 -9.24 -19.16
C ASP A 201 -10.67 -8.50 -18.07
N THR A 202 -9.75 -9.18 -17.38
CA THR A 202 -9.03 -8.62 -16.21
C THR A 202 -7.50 -8.60 -16.35
N ALA A 203 -6.95 -9.31 -17.34
CA ALA A 203 -5.52 -9.50 -17.60
C ALA A 203 -4.85 -8.16 -17.83
N ARG A 204 -5.48 -7.29 -18.62
CA ARG A 204 -4.95 -5.98 -18.95
C ARG A 204 -4.72 -5.16 -17.69
N TYR A 205 -5.74 -5.00 -16.84
CA TYR A 205 -5.60 -4.25 -15.58
C TYR A 205 -4.56 -4.89 -14.67
N THR A 206 -4.63 -6.22 -14.51
CA THR A 206 -3.71 -6.97 -13.64
C THR A 206 -2.26 -6.86 -14.12
N LEU A 207 -2.00 -6.94 -15.42
CA LEU A 207 -0.67 -6.77 -15.98
C LEU A 207 -0.12 -5.37 -15.70
N TRP A 208 -0.92 -4.33 -15.93
CA TRP A 208 -0.48 -2.95 -15.65
C TRP A 208 -0.27 -2.68 -14.16
N SER A 209 -1.08 -3.27 -13.27
CA SER A 209 -0.89 -3.10 -11.83
C SER A 209 0.33 -3.86 -11.35
N SER A 210 0.51 -5.10 -11.78
CA SER A 210 1.70 -5.89 -11.44
C SER A 210 2.97 -5.25 -11.97
N LEU A 211 2.96 -4.68 -13.18
CA LEU A 211 4.10 -3.94 -13.71
C LEU A 211 4.38 -2.67 -12.91
N LEU A 212 3.35 -1.97 -12.42
CA LEU A 212 3.53 -0.81 -11.56
C LEU A 212 4.16 -1.21 -10.21
N ASP A 213 3.62 -2.26 -9.58
CA ASP A 213 4.12 -2.76 -8.30
C ASP A 213 5.57 -3.28 -8.45
N LEU A 214 5.86 -4.00 -9.54
CA LEU A 214 7.22 -4.44 -9.88
C LEU A 214 8.16 -3.26 -10.11
N SER A 215 7.72 -2.22 -10.81
CA SER A 215 8.54 -1.02 -11.03
C SER A 215 8.91 -0.35 -9.72
N ASN A 216 7.93 -0.15 -8.84
CA ASN A 216 8.17 0.45 -7.52
C ASN A 216 9.13 -0.42 -6.70
N GLU A 217 8.91 -1.74 -6.64
CA GLU A 217 9.74 -2.66 -5.88
C GLU A 217 11.19 -2.69 -6.40
N LEU A 218 11.36 -2.71 -7.74
CA LEU A 218 12.67 -2.62 -8.37
C LEU A 218 13.34 -1.30 -7.99
N GLY A 219 12.65 -0.16 -8.11
CA GLY A 219 13.19 1.14 -7.73
C GLY A 219 13.71 1.19 -6.29
N PHE A 220 13.04 0.54 -5.33
CA PHE A 220 13.46 0.54 -3.93
C PHE A 220 14.54 -0.48 -3.57
N ARG A 221 14.65 -1.60 -4.32
CA ARG A 221 15.64 -2.66 -4.02
C ARG A 221 16.90 -2.58 -4.86
N ILE A 222 16.85 -1.90 -6.01
CA ILE A 222 17.98 -1.85 -6.92
C ILE A 222 19.18 -1.14 -6.30
N ASP A 223 18.93 -0.19 -5.41
CA ASP A 223 19.96 0.53 -4.66
C ASP A 223 20.91 -0.41 -3.93
N GLU A 224 20.38 -1.41 -3.21
CA GLU A 224 21.20 -2.38 -2.45
C GLU A 224 22.04 -3.27 -3.39
N ILE A 225 21.48 -3.62 -4.56
CA ILE A 225 22.19 -4.37 -5.60
C ILE A 225 23.34 -3.52 -6.18
N VAL A 226 23.06 -2.26 -6.53
CA VAL A 226 24.06 -1.32 -7.06
C VAL A 226 25.18 -1.10 -6.05
N ILE A 227 24.86 -0.89 -4.77
CA ILE A 227 25.83 -0.72 -3.70
C ILE A 227 26.69 -1.98 -3.52
N GLY A 228 26.05 -3.16 -3.46
CA GLY A 228 26.76 -4.43 -3.28
C GLY A 228 27.74 -4.74 -4.41
N ILE A 229 27.39 -4.41 -5.65
CA ILE A 229 28.22 -4.67 -6.84
C ILE A 229 29.32 -3.61 -7.01
N LEU A 230 29.01 -2.32 -6.83
CA LEU A 230 29.92 -1.23 -7.19
C LEU A 230 30.75 -0.65 -6.03
N LEU A 231 30.33 -0.86 -4.78
CA LEU A 231 31.08 -0.44 -3.59
C LEU A 231 31.59 -1.68 -2.86
N ASN A 232 30.86 -2.11 -1.83
CA ASN A 232 31.07 -3.38 -1.15
C ASN A 232 29.78 -3.78 -0.41
N VAL A 233 29.70 -5.06 -0.03
CA VAL A 233 28.55 -5.59 0.71
C VAL A 233 28.40 -4.93 2.09
N SER A 234 29.50 -4.53 2.75
CA SER A 234 29.42 -3.89 4.07
C SER A 234 28.78 -2.49 4.04
N SER A 235 28.84 -1.79 2.90
CA SER A 235 28.22 -0.47 2.69
C SER A 235 26.69 -0.55 2.55
N ILE A 236 26.13 -1.75 2.34
CA ILE A 236 24.67 -1.96 2.33
C ILE A 236 24.10 -1.67 3.74
N THR A 237 24.86 -1.99 4.80
CA THR A 237 24.41 -1.80 6.18
C THR A 237 24.09 -0.33 6.52
N PRO A 238 25.02 0.63 6.40
CA PRO A 238 24.72 2.04 6.68
C PRO A 238 23.62 2.59 5.77
N TYR A 239 23.55 2.14 4.51
CA TYR A 239 22.45 2.52 3.60
C TYR A 239 21.09 2.05 4.10
N ALA A 240 21.00 0.78 4.47
CA ALA A 240 19.79 0.17 5.00
C ALA A 240 19.33 0.84 6.31
N ILE A 241 20.27 1.26 7.18
CA ILE A 241 19.97 1.95 8.44
C ILE A 241 19.26 3.28 8.17
N GLY A 242 19.86 4.15 7.34
CA GLY A 242 19.26 5.46 7.02
C GLY A 242 17.90 5.32 6.34
N ARG A 243 17.80 4.41 5.36
CA ARG A 243 16.54 4.11 4.65
C ARG A 243 15.48 3.54 5.59
N LYS A 244 15.83 2.66 6.53
CA LYS A 244 14.88 2.01 7.45
C LYS A 244 14.24 3.02 8.42
N LEU A 245 15.00 3.99 8.90
CA LEU A 245 14.46 5.09 9.72
C LEU A 245 13.49 5.97 8.92
N ALA A 246 13.85 6.38 7.70
CA ALA A 246 12.93 7.13 6.84
C ALA A 246 11.66 6.33 6.49
N ASN A 247 11.79 5.01 6.26
CA ASN A 247 10.66 4.10 6.01
C ASN A 247 9.67 4.02 7.17
N ALA A 248 10.06 4.35 8.40
CA ALA A 248 9.11 4.43 9.51
C ALA A 248 8.04 5.50 9.24
N VAL A 249 8.41 6.63 8.64
CA VAL A 249 7.46 7.70 8.29
C VAL A 249 6.53 7.28 7.15
N PHE A 250 7.05 6.59 6.13
CA PHE A 250 6.23 6.00 5.05
C PHE A 250 5.10 5.13 5.62
N ARG A 251 5.43 4.22 6.55
CA ARG A 251 4.48 3.26 7.16
C ARG A 251 3.37 3.92 7.96
N LEU A 252 3.56 5.16 8.43
CA LEU A 252 2.53 5.92 9.14
C LEU A 252 1.58 6.64 8.18
N VAL A 253 2.05 7.02 7.00
CA VAL A 253 1.29 7.81 6.02
C VAL A 253 0.52 6.91 5.05
N GLU A 254 1.13 5.83 4.58
CA GLU A 254 0.59 4.97 3.51
C GLU A 254 -0.85 4.47 3.80
N PRO A 255 -1.18 3.91 4.98
CA PRO A 255 -2.52 3.38 5.23
C PRO A 255 -3.63 4.44 5.15
N VAL A 256 -3.30 5.69 5.52
CA VAL A 256 -4.23 6.83 5.45
C VAL A 256 -4.55 7.20 4.01
N THR A 257 -3.65 6.88 3.07
CA THR A 257 -3.74 7.32 1.68
C THR A 257 -4.28 6.24 0.73
N ASP A 258 -4.11 4.96 1.07
CA ASP A 258 -4.60 3.82 0.30
C ASP A 258 -6.12 3.81 0.11
N ILE A 259 -6.85 4.41 1.05
CA ILE A 259 -8.32 4.55 0.97
C ILE A 259 -8.76 5.49 -0.17
N PHE A 260 -7.86 6.35 -0.68
CA PHE A 260 -8.18 7.27 -1.77
C PHE A 260 -8.28 6.58 -3.12
N PHE A 261 -7.65 5.39 -3.29
CA PHE A 261 -7.86 4.59 -4.50
C PHE A 261 -9.32 4.18 -4.70
N PRO A 262 -9.96 3.40 -3.81
CA PRO A 262 -11.35 2.99 -4.02
C PRO A 262 -12.32 4.18 -3.97
N LEU A 263 -12.06 5.18 -3.13
CA LEU A 263 -12.90 6.37 -3.03
C LEU A 263 -12.92 7.19 -4.34
N SER A 264 -11.76 7.38 -4.99
CA SER A 264 -11.68 8.08 -6.27
C SER A 264 -12.38 7.33 -7.40
N SER A 265 -12.30 5.99 -7.43
CA SER A 265 -13.07 5.16 -8.36
C SER A 265 -14.57 5.38 -8.20
N GLN A 266 -15.08 5.38 -6.96
CA GLN A 266 -16.50 5.58 -6.67
C GLN A 266 -16.97 6.99 -7.06
N LEU A 267 -16.21 8.03 -6.71
CA LEU A 267 -16.55 9.41 -7.05
C LEU A 267 -16.52 9.65 -8.56
N LYS A 268 -15.57 9.04 -9.27
CA LYS A 268 -15.54 9.07 -10.74
C LYS A 268 -16.78 8.39 -11.34
N ALA A 269 -17.20 7.25 -10.82
CA ALA A 269 -18.41 6.57 -11.29
C ALA A 269 -19.67 7.42 -11.08
N ARG A 270 -19.73 8.16 -9.97
CA ARG A 270 -20.80 9.14 -9.67
C ARG A 270 -20.68 10.47 -10.42
N LYS A 271 -19.62 10.66 -11.23
CA LYS A 271 -19.29 11.92 -11.90
C LYS A 271 -19.17 13.11 -10.93
N ASP A 272 -18.77 12.86 -9.69
CA ASP A 272 -18.61 13.88 -8.67
C ASP A 272 -17.20 14.51 -8.73
N SER A 273 -17.05 15.49 -9.61
CA SER A 273 -15.79 16.24 -9.78
C SER A 273 -15.41 17.04 -8.53
N ALA A 274 -16.39 17.56 -7.78
CA ALA A 274 -16.14 18.34 -6.57
C ALA A 274 -15.57 17.45 -5.46
N GLY A 275 -16.15 16.26 -5.27
CA GLY A 275 -15.62 15.23 -4.38
C GLY A 275 -14.19 14.83 -4.73
N LEU A 276 -13.89 14.61 -6.02
CA LEU A 276 -12.53 14.28 -6.49
C LEU A 276 -11.52 15.39 -6.14
N ARG A 277 -11.88 16.67 -6.34
CA ARG A 277 -11.04 17.80 -5.94
C ARG A 277 -10.81 17.83 -4.43
N GLN A 278 -11.86 17.63 -3.65
CA GLN A 278 -11.80 17.67 -2.20
C GLN A 278 -10.92 16.57 -1.62
N ILE A 279 -11.02 15.33 -2.12
CA ILE A 279 -10.18 14.23 -1.64
C ILE A 279 -8.71 14.45 -2.02
N PHE A 280 -8.41 15.03 -3.18
CA PHE A 280 -7.04 15.33 -3.57
C PHE A 280 -6.42 16.35 -2.61
N LEU A 281 -7.10 17.48 -2.42
CA LEU A 281 -6.63 18.57 -1.57
C LEU A 281 -6.51 18.13 -0.10
N SER A 282 -7.50 17.40 0.40
CA SER A 282 -7.53 16.93 1.80
C SER A 282 -6.54 15.79 2.04
N GLY A 283 -6.42 14.85 1.10
CA GLY A 283 -5.47 13.75 1.16
C GLY A 283 -4.04 14.25 1.19
N THR A 284 -3.65 15.10 0.23
CA THR A 284 -2.29 15.69 0.20
C THR A 284 -2.01 16.49 1.48
N ARG A 285 -3.00 17.22 2.00
CA ARG A 285 -2.86 17.97 3.26
C ARG A 285 -2.60 17.04 4.45
N VAL A 286 -3.37 15.97 4.59
CA VAL A 286 -3.24 15.02 5.69
C VAL A 286 -1.92 14.26 5.60
N SER A 287 -1.51 13.84 4.40
CA SER A 287 -0.22 13.18 4.20
C SER A 287 0.95 14.06 4.64
N LEU A 288 0.94 15.34 4.25
CA LEU A 288 1.98 16.30 4.67
C LEU A 288 1.93 16.62 6.16
N PHE A 289 0.72 16.75 6.73
CA PHE A 289 0.53 16.97 8.17
C PHE A 289 1.17 15.87 9.02
N ILE A 290 1.15 14.62 8.54
CA ILE A 290 1.78 13.49 9.25
C ILE A 290 3.28 13.42 8.92
N ALA A 291 3.64 13.46 7.63
CA ALA A 291 5.00 13.17 7.19
C ALA A 291 6.02 14.24 7.57
N THR A 292 5.68 15.52 7.39
CA THR A 292 6.62 16.62 7.53
C THR A 292 7.16 16.84 8.95
N PRO A 293 6.34 16.86 10.03
CA PRO A 293 6.87 17.06 11.38
C PRO A 293 7.73 15.87 11.85
N LEU A 294 7.31 14.64 11.50
CA LEU A 294 8.09 13.43 11.78
C LEU A 294 9.43 13.43 11.04
N ALA A 295 9.43 13.83 9.77
CA ALA A 295 10.64 13.94 8.99
C ALA A 295 11.57 15.02 9.55
N LEU A 296 11.04 16.16 10.02
CA LEU A 296 11.83 17.21 10.65
C LEU A 296 12.47 16.75 11.96
N CYS A 297 11.73 16.03 12.81
CA CYS A 297 12.25 15.43 14.02
C CYS A 297 13.39 14.44 13.75
N LEU A 298 13.24 13.56 12.75
CA LEU A 298 14.29 12.61 12.35
C LEU A 298 15.46 13.27 11.64
N PHE A 299 15.24 14.37 10.93
CA PHE A 299 16.31 15.15 10.32
C PHE A 299 17.19 15.77 11.41
N TYR A 300 16.56 16.25 12.48
CA TYR A 300 17.24 16.88 13.61
C TYR A 300 17.94 15.85 14.51
N TYR A 301 17.19 14.91 15.08
CA TYR A 301 17.70 13.90 16.04
C TYR A 301 18.25 12.62 15.38
N GLY A 302 18.37 12.59 14.06
CA GLY A 302 18.66 11.36 13.31
C GLY A 302 20.01 10.75 13.68
N GLU A 303 21.02 11.56 13.96
CA GLU A 303 22.35 11.08 14.30
C GLU A 303 22.37 10.46 15.70
N GLU A 304 21.75 11.10 16.69
CA GLU A 304 21.61 10.58 18.05
C GLU A 304 20.79 9.29 18.05
N VAL A 305 19.71 9.23 17.27
CA VAL A 305 18.88 8.03 17.13
C VAL A 305 19.71 6.89 16.54
N ILE A 306 20.51 7.13 15.50
CA ILE A 306 21.40 6.11 14.92
C ILE A 306 22.44 5.64 15.94
N ASN A 307 23.07 6.58 16.65
CA ASN A 307 24.12 6.28 17.62
C ASN A 307 23.60 5.49 18.82
N LEU A 308 22.40 5.81 19.32
CA LEU A 308 21.77 5.06 20.41
C LEU A 308 21.21 3.71 19.97
N TRP A 309 20.74 3.60 18.72
CA TRP A 309 20.13 2.38 18.24
C TRP A 309 21.15 1.32 17.82
N ILE A 310 22.18 1.71 17.07
CA ILE A 310 23.15 0.77 16.48
C ILE A 310 24.56 1.02 16.98
N GLY A 311 24.91 2.27 17.28
CA GLY A 311 26.23 2.65 17.76
C GLY A 311 26.92 3.67 16.86
N VAL A 312 27.91 4.35 17.44
CA VAL A 312 28.61 5.49 16.83
C VAL A 312 29.31 5.14 15.51
N SER A 313 29.70 3.87 15.31
CA SER A 313 30.32 3.38 14.07
C SER A 313 29.47 3.56 12.82
N TYR A 314 28.17 3.83 12.96
CA TYR A 314 27.22 3.98 11.84
C TYR A 314 26.77 5.42 11.60
N ALA A 315 27.43 6.42 12.17
CA ALA A 315 27.13 7.85 11.95
C ALA A 315 27.10 8.22 10.45
N GLY A 316 27.87 7.52 9.60
CA GLY A 316 27.82 7.66 8.13
C GLY A 316 26.45 7.35 7.49
N SER A 317 25.48 6.84 8.24
CA SER A 317 24.10 6.60 7.80
C SER A 317 23.24 7.86 7.83
N LYS A 318 23.64 8.92 8.55
CA LYS A 318 22.86 10.17 8.72
C LYS A 318 22.62 10.91 7.39
N PRO A 319 23.61 11.13 6.51
CA PRO A 319 23.35 11.76 5.20
C PRO A 319 22.37 10.96 4.34
N ILE A 320 22.37 9.62 4.48
CA ILE A 320 21.46 8.73 3.75
C ILE A 320 20.04 8.89 4.31
N LEU A 321 19.89 8.92 5.64
CA LEU A 321 18.62 9.24 6.29
C LEU A 321 18.07 10.57 5.75
N ASP A 322 18.87 11.63 5.72
CA ASP A 322 18.42 12.96 5.29
C ASP A 322 17.90 12.99 3.84
N ILE A 323 18.59 12.30 2.93
CA ILE A 323 18.14 12.15 1.54
C ILE A 323 16.81 11.41 1.50
N PHE A 324 16.67 10.30 2.22
CA PHE A 324 15.42 9.54 2.23
C PHE A 324 14.28 10.27 2.97
N LEU A 325 14.56 11.14 3.93
CA LEU A 325 13.56 12.03 4.50
C LEU A 325 13.02 13.03 3.47
N ALA A 326 13.90 13.56 2.60
CA ALA A 326 13.46 14.36 1.46
C ALA A 326 12.60 13.54 0.48
N VAL A 327 12.97 12.28 0.21
CA VAL A 327 12.15 11.34 -0.57
C VAL A 327 10.78 11.17 0.08
N VAL A 328 10.70 10.88 1.39
CA VAL A 328 9.43 10.71 2.10
C VAL A 328 8.53 11.94 1.95
N VAL A 329 9.06 13.15 2.13
CA VAL A 329 8.28 14.39 2.07
C VAL A 329 7.73 14.63 0.66
N ILE A 330 8.55 14.43 -0.37
CA ILE A 330 8.09 14.52 -1.77
C ILE A 330 7.02 13.45 -2.04
N TRP A 331 7.25 12.20 -1.64
CA TRP A 331 6.28 11.13 -1.81
C TRP A 331 4.97 11.43 -1.08
N ALA A 332 5.01 11.93 0.15
CA ALA A 332 3.82 12.28 0.94
C ALA A 332 2.98 13.37 0.25
N SER A 333 3.61 14.28 -0.49
CA SER A 333 2.89 15.28 -1.29
C SER A 333 2.17 14.67 -2.52
N LEU A 334 2.61 13.49 -2.97
CA LEU A 334 2.20 12.87 -4.23
C LEU A 334 1.47 11.53 -4.07
N CYS A 335 1.51 10.89 -2.91
CA CYS A 335 0.92 9.56 -2.69
C CYS A 335 -0.60 9.56 -2.89
N THR A 336 -1.28 10.66 -2.53
CA THR A 336 -2.70 10.86 -2.87
C THR A 336 -2.90 10.94 -4.38
N ALA A 337 -2.02 11.62 -5.10
CA ALA A 337 -2.09 11.72 -6.55
C ALA A 337 -1.91 10.34 -7.22
N ASP A 338 -0.96 9.54 -6.73
CA ASP A 338 -0.71 8.18 -7.20
C ASP A 338 -1.96 7.29 -7.05
N ASN A 339 -2.52 7.27 -5.84
CA ASN A 339 -3.72 6.50 -5.52
C ASN A 339 -4.93 6.95 -6.35
N MET A 340 -5.09 8.25 -6.57
CA MET A 340 -6.16 8.78 -7.42
C MET A 340 -5.94 8.45 -8.89
N LEU A 341 -4.73 8.52 -9.44
CA LEU A 341 -4.49 8.14 -10.84
C LEU A 341 -4.87 6.68 -11.09
N ARG A 342 -4.58 5.80 -10.14
CA ARG A 342 -5.04 4.40 -10.18
C ARG A 342 -6.57 4.33 -10.22
N GLY A 343 -7.28 5.01 -9.31
CA GLY A 343 -8.75 4.96 -9.24
C GLY A 343 -9.46 5.67 -10.41
N LEU A 344 -8.80 6.66 -11.01
CA LEU A 344 -9.23 7.32 -12.22
C LEU A 344 -8.96 6.49 -13.50
N GLY A 345 -8.41 5.27 -13.37
CA GLY A 345 -8.13 4.38 -14.49
C GLY A 345 -6.92 4.81 -15.35
N LYS A 346 -6.05 5.67 -14.82
CA LYS A 346 -4.82 6.15 -15.47
C LYS A 346 -3.61 5.27 -15.15
N LEU A 347 -3.86 4.01 -14.78
CA LEU A 347 -2.85 3.04 -14.38
C LEU A 347 -1.71 2.91 -15.40
N ARG A 348 -2.03 2.77 -16.69
CA ARG A 348 -1.02 2.64 -17.78
C ARG A 348 -0.01 3.78 -17.80
N PHE A 349 -0.50 5.02 -17.69
CA PHE A 349 0.34 6.21 -17.66
C PHE A 349 1.27 6.17 -16.46
N ARG A 350 0.75 5.84 -15.28
CA ARG A 350 1.54 5.75 -14.07
C ARG A 350 2.57 4.62 -14.11
N THR A 351 2.21 3.44 -14.63
CA THR A 351 3.13 2.32 -14.82
C THR A 351 4.29 2.70 -15.75
N PHE A 352 4.00 3.31 -16.90
CA PHE A 352 5.06 3.74 -17.81
C PHE A 352 6.01 4.74 -17.15
N LEU A 353 5.46 5.72 -16.43
CA LEU A 353 6.28 6.69 -15.71
C LEU A 353 7.12 6.04 -14.61
N ALA A 354 6.59 5.05 -13.87
CA ALA A 354 7.33 4.31 -12.84
C ALA A 354 8.48 3.49 -13.44
N LEU A 355 8.30 2.89 -14.62
CA LEU A 355 9.36 2.19 -15.33
C LEU A 355 10.48 3.14 -15.74
N VAL A 356 10.13 4.29 -16.32
CA VAL A 356 11.10 5.33 -16.68
C VAL A 356 11.83 5.85 -15.45
N GLU A 357 11.11 6.11 -14.36
CA GLU A 357 11.67 6.54 -13.09
C GLU A 357 12.66 5.52 -12.51
N SER A 358 12.31 4.23 -12.54
CA SER A 358 13.19 3.15 -12.06
C SER A 358 14.45 2.99 -12.93
N PHE A 359 14.32 3.15 -14.24
CA PHE A 359 15.45 3.13 -15.16
C PHE A 359 16.37 4.34 -14.98
N CYS A 360 15.78 5.54 -14.81
CA CYS A 360 16.53 6.76 -14.48
C CYS A 360 17.23 6.63 -13.12
N ASN A 361 16.57 6.02 -12.13
CA ASN A 361 17.17 5.73 -10.83
C ASN A 361 18.40 4.85 -10.99
N LEU A 362 18.26 3.66 -11.60
CA LEU A 362 19.39 2.77 -11.85
C LEU A 362 20.56 3.48 -12.54
N THR A 363 20.25 4.22 -13.61
CA THR A 363 21.26 4.92 -14.41
C THR A 363 21.98 5.99 -13.59
N LEU A 364 21.24 6.85 -12.88
CA LEU A 364 21.83 7.88 -12.03
C LEU A 364 22.58 7.29 -10.85
N SER A 365 22.07 6.24 -10.23
CA SER A 365 22.75 5.53 -9.13
C SER A 365 24.10 4.98 -9.59
N ILE A 366 24.19 4.33 -10.75
CA ILE A 366 25.47 3.83 -11.31
C ILE A 366 26.46 4.96 -11.63
N ILE A 367 25.97 6.12 -12.09
CA ILE A 367 26.81 7.28 -12.42
C ILE A 367 27.29 7.98 -11.15
N LEU A 368 26.37 8.30 -10.24
CA LEU A 368 26.61 9.10 -9.06
C LEU A 368 27.34 8.34 -7.95
N VAL A 369 27.16 7.01 -7.86
CA VAL A 369 27.86 6.19 -6.85
C VAL A 369 29.38 6.29 -6.99
N LYS A 370 29.90 6.42 -8.21
CA LYS A 370 31.34 6.55 -8.47
C LYS A 370 31.94 7.83 -7.90
N ARG A 371 31.16 8.90 -7.79
CA ARG A 371 31.63 10.22 -7.34
C ARG A 371 31.20 10.56 -5.91
N TYR A 372 30.03 10.10 -5.49
CA TYR A 372 29.39 10.47 -4.22
C TYR A 372 29.12 9.26 -3.31
N GLY A 373 29.57 8.05 -3.69
CA GLY A 373 29.35 6.83 -2.89
C GLY A 373 27.87 6.59 -2.60
N LEU A 374 27.55 6.27 -1.34
CA LEU A 374 26.18 5.99 -0.89
C LEU A 374 25.21 7.16 -1.08
N ILE A 375 25.70 8.40 -0.92
CA ILE A 375 24.91 9.62 -1.17
C ILE A 375 24.48 9.66 -2.64
N GLY A 376 25.38 9.26 -3.56
CA GLY A 376 25.08 9.20 -4.99
C GLY A 376 23.92 8.26 -5.33
N VAL A 377 23.85 7.10 -4.66
CA VAL A 377 22.75 6.14 -4.82
C VAL A 377 21.44 6.72 -4.28
N GLY A 378 21.47 7.34 -3.10
CA GLY A 378 20.29 8.03 -2.55
C GLY A 378 19.78 9.15 -3.47
N LEU A 379 20.67 9.93 -4.07
CA LEU A 379 20.32 10.96 -5.05
C LEU A 379 19.77 10.36 -6.35
N GLY A 380 20.26 9.18 -6.75
CA GLY A 380 19.70 8.40 -7.85
C GLY A 380 18.23 8.04 -7.64
N THR A 381 17.79 7.86 -6.39
CA THR A 381 16.36 7.70 -6.05
C THR A 381 15.62 9.04 -5.97
N LEU A 382 16.18 10.03 -5.27
CA LEU A 382 15.52 11.32 -5.02
C LEU A 382 15.23 12.12 -6.30
N ILE A 383 16.19 12.18 -7.23
CA ILE A 383 16.09 13.03 -8.42
C ILE A 383 14.99 12.56 -9.38
N PRO A 384 14.97 11.30 -9.85
CA PRO A 384 13.91 10.80 -10.73
C PRO A 384 12.53 10.90 -10.11
N MET A 385 12.38 10.55 -8.82
CA MET A 385 11.10 10.62 -8.12
C MET A 385 10.62 12.07 -7.97
N GLY A 386 11.52 12.99 -7.61
CA GLY A 386 11.22 14.42 -7.54
C GLY A 386 10.78 14.98 -8.89
N ILE A 387 11.51 14.65 -9.97
CA ILE A 387 11.21 15.12 -11.32
C ILE A 387 9.87 14.54 -11.83
N SER A 388 9.72 13.22 -11.79
CA SER A 388 8.51 12.52 -12.25
C SER A 388 7.29 12.97 -11.44
N GLY A 389 7.46 13.10 -10.13
CA GLY A 389 6.42 13.47 -9.20
C GLY A 389 5.93 14.91 -9.35
N LEU A 390 6.85 15.86 -9.16
CA LEU A 390 6.50 17.28 -9.06
C LEU A 390 6.21 17.92 -10.42
N PHE A 391 6.86 17.48 -11.49
CA PHE A 391 6.75 18.10 -12.81
C PHE A 391 5.88 17.32 -13.80
N ILE A 392 5.61 16.03 -13.57
CA ILE A 392 4.80 15.22 -14.47
C ILE A 392 3.49 14.79 -13.80
N VAL A 393 3.55 14.02 -12.70
CA VAL A 393 2.36 13.49 -12.02
C VAL A 393 1.47 14.60 -11.47
N PHE A 394 2.07 15.54 -10.72
CA PHE A 394 1.33 16.59 -10.05
C PHE A 394 0.60 17.53 -11.02
N PRO A 395 1.24 18.09 -12.08
CA PRO A 395 0.54 18.93 -13.05
C PRO A 395 -0.49 18.15 -13.87
N TYR A 396 -0.20 16.88 -14.22
CA TYR A 396 -1.13 16.02 -14.93
C TYR A 396 -2.43 15.83 -14.14
N LEU A 397 -2.33 15.55 -12.84
CA LEU A 397 -3.52 15.38 -12.00
C LEU A 397 -4.25 16.70 -11.76
N CYS A 398 -3.53 17.81 -11.55
CA CYS A 398 -4.15 19.13 -11.46
C CYS A 398 -4.99 19.44 -12.70
N LYS A 399 -4.45 19.18 -13.90
CA LYS A 399 -5.19 19.32 -15.16
C LYS A 399 -6.39 18.37 -15.26
N ALA A 400 -6.22 17.10 -14.84
CA ALA A 400 -7.30 16.11 -14.88
C ALA A 400 -8.46 16.44 -13.91
N LEU A 401 -8.19 17.16 -12.83
CA LEU A 401 -9.18 17.60 -11.85
C LEU A 401 -9.66 19.04 -12.08
N ASP A 402 -9.10 19.74 -13.08
CA ASP A 402 -9.32 21.17 -13.32
C ASP A 402 -9.09 22.00 -12.04
N LEU A 403 -7.91 21.78 -11.44
CA LEU A 403 -7.37 22.50 -10.30
C LEU A 403 -6.15 23.31 -10.73
N SER A 404 -6.01 24.51 -10.15
CA SER A 404 -4.78 25.27 -10.29
C SER A 404 -3.72 24.76 -9.29
N TRP A 405 -2.46 24.67 -9.72
CA TRP A 405 -1.36 24.30 -8.82
C TRP A 405 -1.23 25.25 -7.62
N ARG A 406 -1.58 26.53 -7.81
CA ARG A 406 -1.64 27.56 -6.76
C ARG A 406 -2.67 27.24 -5.69
N GLU A 407 -3.82 26.70 -6.10
CA GLU A 407 -4.87 26.29 -5.17
C GLU A 407 -4.39 25.12 -4.30
N VAL A 408 -3.73 24.13 -4.90
CA VAL A 408 -3.16 22.99 -4.15
C VAL A 408 -2.08 23.46 -3.17
N LEU A 409 -1.16 24.34 -3.60
CA LEU A 409 -0.16 24.91 -2.69
C LEU A 409 -0.80 25.66 -1.52
N ARG A 410 -1.77 26.54 -1.80
CA ARG A 410 -2.43 27.35 -0.78
C ARG A 410 -3.26 26.51 0.20
N ILE A 411 -3.95 25.49 -0.30
CA ILE A 411 -4.92 24.71 0.47
C ILE A 411 -4.24 23.53 1.19
N SER A 412 -3.23 22.91 0.59
CA SER A 412 -2.67 21.65 1.10
C SER A 412 -1.27 21.80 1.68
N ILE A 413 -0.41 22.61 1.06
CA ILE A 413 1.02 22.71 1.43
C ILE A 413 1.26 23.84 2.43
N PHE A 414 0.79 25.05 2.11
CA PHE A 414 1.00 26.25 2.93
C PHE A 414 0.53 26.12 4.39
N PRO A 415 -0.59 25.44 4.71
CA PRO A 415 -1.00 25.26 6.10
C PRO A 415 -0.03 24.46 6.97
N ALA A 416 0.86 23.65 6.37
CA ALA A 416 1.90 22.93 7.09
C ALA A 416 3.17 23.76 7.29
N VAL A 417 3.47 24.72 6.40
CA VAL A 417 4.74 25.48 6.41
C VAL A 417 4.94 26.30 7.68
N LEU A 418 3.92 27.05 8.11
CA LEU A 418 4.06 27.91 9.29
C LEU A 418 4.19 27.10 10.60
N PRO A 419 3.36 26.07 10.88
CA PRO A 419 3.59 25.17 12.00
C PRO A 419 4.95 24.46 11.96
N LEU A 420 5.42 24.03 10.78
CA LEU A 420 6.77 23.45 10.62
C LEU A 420 7.88 24.44 10.99
N PHE A 421 7.74 25.71 10.60
CA PHE A 421 8.70 26.74 10.97
C PHE A 421 8.80 26.90 12.50
N PHE A 422 7.66 26.95 13.19
CA PHE A 422 7.67 27.03 14.66
C PHE A 422 8.18 25.76 15.33
N GLU A 423 7.90 24.59 14.77
CA GLU A 423 8.49 23.33 15.22
C GLU A 423 10.01 23.35 15.08
N LEU A 424 10.54 23.80 13.94
CA LEU A 424 11.98 23.98 13.74
C LEU A 424 12.58 24.95 14.76
N VAL A 425 11.94 26.10 14.98
CA VAL A 425 12.38 27.08 15.99
C VAL A 425 12.39 26.46 17.39
N LEU A 426 11.36 25.69 17.74
CA LEU A 426 11.30 24.99 19.03
C LEU A 426 12.43 23.97 19.17
N LEU A 427 12.72 23.19 18.13
CA LEU A 427 13.84 22.23 18.14
C LEU A 427 15.19 22.94 18.33
N LEU A 428 15.42 24.06 17.62
CA LEU A 428 16.61 24.88 17.78
C LEU A 428 16.74 25.47 19.21
N VAL A 429 15.63 25.89 19.81
CA VAL A 429 15.61 26.39 21.19
C VAL A 429 15.90 25.29 22.20
N LEU A 430 15.35 24.08 21.99
CA LEU A 430 15.62 22.93 22.86
C LEU A 430 17.11 22.54 22.85
N GLU A 431 17.80 22.76 21.74
CA GLU A 431 19.24 22.49 21.60
C GLU A 431 20.11 23.41 22.47
N LEU A 432 19.63 24.62 22.77
CA LEU A 432 20.33 25.54 23.67
C LEU A 432 20.34 25.05 25.12
N VAL A 433 19.47 24.10 25.46
CA VAL A 433 19.40 23.50 26.79
C VAL A 433 20.22 22.20 26.80
N PRO A 434 21.34 22.14 27.55
CA PRO A 434 22.13 20.93 27.69
C PRO A 434 21.26 19.78 28.18
N TYR A 435 21.44 18.60 27.57
CA TYR A 435 20.71 17.41 27.97
C TYR A 435 21.60 16.18 27.87
N GLU A 436 21.29 15.17 28.69
CA GLU A 436 21.89 13.86 28.53
C GLU A 436 21.25 13.14 27.34
N VAL A 437 22.08 12.74 26.38
CA VAL A 437 21.65 12.00 25.20
C VAL A 437 21.23 10.60 25.62
N ASN A 438 19.92 10.40 25.78
CA ASN A 438 19.33 9.11 26.04
C ASN A 438 17.98 9.00 25.30
N ILE A 439 17.47 7.78 25.18
CA ILE A 439 16.23 7.53 24.42
C ILE A 439 15.06 8.31 25.02
N ILE A 440 15.01 8.43 26.35
CA ILE A 440 13.90 9.08 27.07
C ILE A 440 13.86 10.58 26.75
N THR A 441 14.99 11.28 26.78
CA THR A 441 15.07 12.73 26.49
C THR A 441 14.73 13.02 25.04
N ILE A 442 15.20 12.21 24.09
CA ILE A 442 14.85 12.35 22.67
C ILE A 442 13.35 12.14 22.48
N VAL A 443 12.77 11.08 23.05
CA VAL A 443 11.33 10.81 22.95
C VAL A 443 10.50 11.97 23.51
N TRP A 444 10.89 12.52 24.66
CA TRP A 444 10.20 13.68 25.22
C TRP A 444 10.29 14.93 24.34
N ARG A 445 11.48 15.22 23.79
CA ARG A 445 11.67 16.37 22.89
C ARG A 445 10.87 16.23 21.60
N VAL A 446 10.86 15.03 21.00
CA VAL A 446 10.02 14.72 19.83
C VAL A 446 8.53 14.81 20.18
N ALA A 447 8.10 14.28 21.32
CA ALA A 447 6.70 14.37 21.73
C ALA A 447 6.27 15.84 21.93
N LEU A 448 7.14 16.67 22.51
CA LEU A 448 6.90 18.10 22.71
C LEU A 448 6.82 18.85 21.37
N SER A 449 7.75 18.60 20.44
CA SER A 449 7.76 19.25 19.12
C SER A 449 6.55 18.87 18.28
N LEU A 450 6.20 17.57 18.24
CA LEU A 450 5.00 17.09 17.57
C LEU A 450 3.72 17.67 18.18
N SER A 451 3.64 17.77 19.51
CA SER A 451 2.49 18.36 20.19
C SER A 451 2.33 19.84 19.86
N ALA A 452 3.44 20.59 19.83
CA ALA A 452 3.45 21.99 19.43
C ALA A 452 3.02 22.16 17.96
N TYR A 453 3.53 21.30 17.06
CA TYR A 453 3.13 21.28 15.66
C TYR A 453 1.63 21.05 15.49
N VAL A 454 1.08 20.00 16.12
CA VAL A 454 -0.35 19.66 16.05
C VAL A 454 -1.21 20.81 16.59
N PHE A 455 -0.81 21.41 17.72
CA PHE A 455 -1.52 22.54 18.31
C PHE A 455 -1.55 23.77 17.39
N LEU A 456 -0.39 24.18 16.86
CA LEU A 456 -0.28 25.32 15.94
C LEU A 456 -1.02 25.06 14.62
N TYR A 457 -0.92 23.84 14.11
CA TYR A 457 -1.65 23.43 12.91
C TYR A 457 -3.16 23.52 13.11
N HIS A 458 -3.66 23.07 14.25
CA HIS A 458 -5.09 23.18 14.60
C HIS A 458 -5.56 24.63 14.64
N ILE A 459 -4.81 25.52 15.31
CA ILE A 459 -5.11 26.96 15.39
C ILE A 459 -5.13 27.59 13.99
N PHE A 460 -4.11 27.32 13.19
CA PHE A 460 -3.95 27.92 11.88
C PHE A 460 -5.04 27.48 10.89
N THR A 461 -5.33 26.18 10.87
CA THR A 461 -6.37 25.64 9.98
C THR A 461 -7.79 26.05 10.41
N HIS A 462 -8.05 26.20 11.72
CA HIS A 462 -9.31 26.75 12.22
C HIS A 462 -9.50 28.21 11.76
N ARG A 463 -8.45 29.04 11.85
CA ARG A 463 -8.50 30.42 11.34
C ARG A 463 -8.70 30.50 9.84
N LEU A 464 -8.11 29.60 9.05
CA LEU A 464 -8.33 29.56 7.59
C LEU A 464 -9.77 29.18 7.20
N ARG A 465 -10.43 28.29 7.96
CA ARG A 465 -11.87 27.99 7.76
C ARG A 465 -12.75 29.20 8.07
N PHE A 466 -12.41 29.97 9.10
CA PHE A 466 -13.10 31.20 9.45
C PHE A 466 -13.08 32.23 8.31
N TYR A 467 -11.92 32.44 7.67
CA TYR A 467 -11.80 33.34 6.52
C TYR A 467 -12.53 32.83 5.25
N LYS A 468 -12.57 31.52 5.02
CA LYS A 468 -13.29 30.94 3.87
C LYS A 468 -14.81 31.08 4.02
N ASN A 469 -15.34 31.01 5.25
CA ASN A 469 -16.77 31.26 5.50
C ASN A 469 -17.14 32.74 5.34
N ILE A 470 -16.23 33.67 5.65
CA ILE A 470 -16.44 35.11 5.43
C ILE A 470 -16.42 35.45 3.93
N SER A 471 -15.49 34.87 3.14
CA SER A 471 -15.40 35.17 1.70
C SER A 471 -16.54 34.55 0.87
N ILE A 472 -17.20 33.49 1.36
CA ILE A 472 -18.38 32.90 0.71
C ILE A 472 -19.65 33.70 1.07
N SER A 473 -19.67 34.42 2.20
CA SER A 473 -20.80 35.30 2.57
C SER A 473 -20.80 36.66 1.86
N GLY A 474 -19.69 37.05 1.21
CA GLY A 474 -19.53 38.36 0.56
C GLY A 474 -19.83 38.41 -0.94
N GLY A 475 -20.25 37.29 -1.57
CA GLY A 475 -20.51 37.23 -3.01
C GLY A 475 -21.56 36.19 -3.37
N GLY A 476 -22.81 36.64 -3.51
CA GLY A 476 -23.90 35.85 -4.11
C GLY A 476 -24.99 35.43 -3.11
N GLN A 477 -26.14 36.07 -3.26
CA GLN A 477 -27.44 35.83 -2.63
C GLN A 477 -27.70 34.37 -2.17
N ALA A 478 -27.97 34.20 -0.88
CA ALA A 478 -28.56 32.98 -0.34
C ALA A 478 -30.07 32.92 -0.70
N PRO A 479 -30.61 31.81 -1.23
CA PRO A 479 -32.04 31.62 -1.30
C PRO A 479 -32.58 31.31 0.10
N ALA A 480 -33.50 32.14 0.56
CA ALA A 480 -34.24 31.94 1.79
C ALA A 480 -35.16 30.71 1.68
N LEU A 481 -34.81 29.62 2.36
CA LEU A 481 -35.74 28.54 2.71
C LEU A 481 -36.07 28.65 4.21
N ARG A 482 -37.00 29.55 4.54
CA ARG A 482 -37.70 29.53 5.84
C ARG A 482 -38.84 28.53 5.75
N ALA A 483 -38.71 27.45 6.51
CA ALA A 483 -39.74 26.46 6.75
C ALA A 483 -41.02 27.11 7.29
N ARG A 484 -42.13 26.88 6.58
CA ARG A 484 -43.50 27.13 7.04
C ARG A 484 -44.01 25.86 7.71
N THR A 485 -44.09 25.85 9.04
CA THR A 485 -44.98 24.95 9.80
C THR A 485 -45.56 25.72 10.98
N ARG A 486 -46.65 26.44 10.74
CA ARG A 486 -47.63 26.79 11.79
C ARG A 486 -48.83 25.85 11.62
N LYS A 487 -49.10 25.05 12.65
CA LYS A 487 -50.39 24.38 12.87
C LYS A 487 -51.50 25.44 13.05
N PRO A 488 -52.76 25.12 12.73
CA PRO A 488 -53.88 25.60 13.49
C PRO A 488 -54.56 24.47 14.29
N LEU A 489 -55.35 24.94 15.27
CA LEU A 489 -56.18 24.25 16.25
C LEU A 489 -57.02 23.09 15.72
#